data_AF-A0A359DA61-F1
#
_entry.id   AF-A0A359DA61-F1
#
_cell.length_a   1.000
_cell.length_b   1.000
_cell.length_c   1.000
_cell.angle_alpha   90.00
_cell.angle_beta   90.00
_cell.angle_gamma   90.00
#
_symmetry.space_group_name_H-M   'P 1'
#
loop_
_entity.id
_entity.type
_entity.pdbx_description
1 polymer ?
#
loop_
_entity_poly.entity_id
_entity_poly.type
_entity_poly.pdbx_seq_one_letter_code
_entity_poly.pdbx_strand_id
1 'polypeptide(L)'
;LDEREGDVQPEQLGQSFNRKSVHQRIAIVAAGPIANFLLALLFFWLVAMLGSQQVRPVIGAVAPGSLAAEAGLQVGQEIVAVNGESTSGWAEVNLQLVRRLGESGTLAVNVRDEGSTADSPRQIVLNDWLKGADDPDPIASLGIRPWRPLLAPVLAELDPKGPAQAAGLQVGDRLLALNGQVLDDWQQLVDRVRELPG
;
A
#
# COMPACT_ATOMS: atom_id res chain seq x y z
N LEU A 1 17.72 -47.90 3.07
CA LEU A 1 18.05 -49.30 3.41
C LEU A 1 17.98 -49.43 4.93
N ASP A 2 16.87 -49.94 5.43
CA ASP A 2 16.68 -50.24 6.85
C ASP A 2 16.59 -51.76 6.98
N GLU A 3 17.49 -52.35 7.79
CA GLU A 3 17.51 -53.80 8.07
C GLU A 3 16.20 -54.28 8.76
N ARG A 4 15.34 -53.35 9.21
CA ARG A 4 14.01 -53.64 9.76
C ARG A 4 12.88 -53.66 8.73
N GLU A 5 13.08 -53.05 7.56
CA GLU A 5 12.05 -52.98 6.50
C GLU A 5 12.30 -53.96 5.35
N GLY A 6 13.45 -54.65 5.32
CA GLY A 6 13.76 -55.70 4.36
C GLY A 6 15.20 -56.22 4.48
N ASP A 7 15.49 -57.36 3.85
CA ASP A 7 16.82 -57.98 3.88
C ASP A 7 17.80 -57.17 3.02
N VAL A 8 18.91 -56.73 3.62
CA VAL A 8 19.91 -55.85 2.99
C VAL A 8 21.10 -56.71 2.58
N GLN A 9 21.48 -56.67 1.29
CA GLN A 9 22.59 -57.48 0.79
C GLN A 9 23.90 -57.22 1.57
N PRO A 10 24.75 -58.25 1.80
CA PRO A 10 25.94 -58.16 2.65
C PRO A 10 26.89 -57.01 2.31
N GLU A 11 26.99 -56.70 1.02
CA GLU A 11 27.84 -55.64 0.46
C GLU A 11 27.32 -54.22 0.75
N GLN A 12 26.03 -54.09 1.05
CA GLN A 12 25.34 -52.82 1.31
C GLN A 12 25.05 -52.60 2.80
N LEU A 13 25.44 -53.54 3.68
CA LEU A 13 25.26 -53.45 5.13
C LEU A 13 25.94 -52.20 5.73
N GLY A 14 27.08 -51.76 5.20
CA GLY A 14 27.74 -50.51 5.66
C GLY A 14 26.97 -49.23 5.30
N GLN A 15 25.99 -49.33 4.39
CA GLN A 15 25.12 -48.23 3.98
C GLN A 15 23.76 -48.27 4.71
N SER A 16 23.51 -49.30 5.53
CA SER A 16 22.26 -49.44 6.27
C SER A 16 22.09 -48.32 7.30
N PHE A 17 20.87 -47.81 7.40
CA PHE A 17 20.55 -46.67 8.26
C PHE A 17 20.81 -46.97 9.75
N ASN A 18 20.61 -48.23 10.18
CA ASN A 18 20.81 -48.64 11.57
C ASN A 18 22.28 -48.74 12.00
N ARG A 19 23.22 -48.91 11.07
CA ARG A 19 24.67 -48.94 11.37
C ARG A 19 25.36 -47.59 11.27
N LYS A 20 24.67 -46.56 10.76
CA LYS A 20 25.17 -45.17 10.74
C LYS A 20 25.09 -44.54 12.14
N SER A 21 26.03 -43.65 12.46
CA SER A 21 26.04 -42.96 13.75
C SER A 21 24.80 -42.07 13.91
N VAL A 22 24.38 -41.82 15.16
CA VAL A 22 23.15 -41.06 15.47
C VAL A 22 23.12 -39.71 14.76
N HIS A 23 24.26 -39.01 14.69
CA HIS A 23 24.39 -37.73 14.00
C HIS A 23 24.16 -37.83 12.48
N GLN A 24 24.57 -38.93 11.84
CA GLN A 24 24.32 -39.15 10.41
C GLN A 24 22.85 -39.40 10.11
N ARG A 25 22.14 -40.12 10.98
CA ARG A 25 20.68 -40.33 10.83
C ARG A 25 19.90 -39.03 11.00
N ILE A 26 20.28 -38.21 11.99
CA ILE A 26 19.69 -36.88 12.21
C ILE A 26 19.91 -36.00 10.97
N ALA A 27 21.11 -35.99 10.39
CA ALA A 27 21.40 -35.22 9.18
C ALA A 27 20.53 -35.66 7.98
N ILE A 28 20.30 -36.96 7.80
CA ILE A 28 19.46 -37.50 6.72
C ILE A 28 17.99 -37.10 6.90
N VAL A 29 17.44 -37.23 8.11
CA VAL A 29 16.04 -36.88 8.40
C VAL A 29 15.82 -35.36 8.36
N ALA A 30 16.80 -34.58 8.82
CA ALA A 30 16.73 -33.12 8.81
C ALA A 30 16.94 -32.51 7.41
N ALA A 31 17.55 -33.25 6.47
CA ALA A 31 17.80 -32.76 5.11
C ALA A 31 16.51 -32.33 4.38
N GLY A 32 15.40 -33.07 4.57
CA GLY A 32 14.11 -32.71 3.99
C GLY A 32 13.56 -31.38 4.51
N PRO A 33 13.34 -31.22 5.83
CA PRO A 33 12.90 -29.96 6.42
C PRO A 33 13.82 -28.77 6.13
N ILE A 34 15.14 -28.97 6.18
CA ILE A 34 16.12 -27.91 5.88
C ILE A 34 16.02 -27.49 4.40
N ALA A 35 15.92 -28.44 3.48
CA ALA A 35 15.75 -28.13 2.06
C ALA A 35 14.46 -27.34 1.80
N ASN A 36 13.35 -27.71 2.46
CA ASN A 36 12.09 -26.97 2.36
C ASN A 36 12.20 -25.54 2.93
N PHE A 37 12.91 -25.37 4.05
CA PHE A 37 13.14 -24.05 4.64
C PHE A 37 14.01 -23.17 3.74
N LEU A 38 15.09 -23.72 3.18
CA LEU A 38 15.96 -23.01 2.23
C LEU A 38 15.21 -22.64 0.95
N LEU A 39 14.36 -23.54 0.44
CA LEU A 39 13.51 -23.27 -0.72
C LEU A 39 12.51 -22.14 -0.44
N ALA A 40 11.86 -22.15 0.73
CA ALA A 40 10.97 -21.07 1.15
C ALA A 40 11.72 -19.74 1.26
N LEU A 41 12.90 -19.73 1.89
CA LEU A 41 13.75 -18.54 1.98
C LEU A 41 14.13 -18.01 0.59
N LEU A 42 14.49 -18.90 -0.34
CA LEU A 42 14.79 -18.54 -1.72
C LEU A 42 13.58 -17.90 -2.41
N PHE A 43 12.38 -18.48 -2.29
CA PHE A 43 11.17 -17.90 -2.87
C PHE A 43 10.82 -16.54 -2.28
N PHE A 44 10.92 -16.36 -0.96
CA PHE A 44 10.71 -15.07 -0.33
C PHE A 44 11.74 -14.03 -0.80
N TRP A 45 13.01 -14.43 -0.94
CA TRP A 45 14.06 -13.55 -1.44
C TRP A 45 13.84 -13.13 -2.90
N LEU A 46 13.42 -14.06 -3.77
CA LEU A 46 13.04 -13.75 -5.15
C LEU A 46 11.87 -12.77 -5.21
N VAL A 47 10.78 -13.03 -4.47
CA VAL A 47 9.62 -12.13 -4.41
C VAL A 47 10.02 -10.74 -3.90
N ALA A 48 10.90 -10.65 -2.90
CA ALA A 48 11.41 -9.37 -2.41
C ALA A 48 12.21 -8.60 -3.47
N MET A 49 12.97 -9.31 -4.33
CA MET A 49 13.72 -8.69 -5.44
C MET A 49 12.83 -8.17 -6.57
N LEU A 50 11.63 -8.73 -6.79
CA LEU A 50 10.70 -8.18 -7.78
C LEU A 50 10.19 -6.78 -7.41
N GLY A 51 10.35 -6.37 -6.14
CA GLY A 51 9.83 -5.11 -5.63
C GLY A 51 8.30 -5.10 -5.56
N SER A 52 7.74 -4.05 -4.97
CA SER A 52 6.29 -3.82 -4.98
C SER A 52 5.92 -2.81 -6.06
N GLN A 53 4.97 -3.16 -6.93
CA GLN A 53 4.28 -2.19 -7.80
C GLN A 53 3.35 -1.34 -6.92
N GLN A 54 3.91 -0.32 -6.26
CA GLN A 54 3.10 0.65 -5.52
C GLN A 54 2.51 1.68 -6.48
N VAL A 55 1.30 2.12 -6.17
CA VAL A 55 0.66 3.22 -6.90
C VAL A 55 1.51 4.46 -6.67
N ARG A 56 2.05 5.01 -7.75
CA ARG A 56 2.89 6.21 -7.72
C ARG A 56 2.16 7.34 -7.01
N PRO A 57 2.84 8.13 -6.16
CA PRO A 57 2.22 9.19 -5.37
C PRO A 57 1.96 10.44 -6.24
N VAL A 58 1.00 10.33 -7.16
CA VAL A 58 0.59 11.42 -8.06
C VAL A 58 -0.47 12.29 -7.39
N ILE A 59 -0.27 13.60 -7.41
CA ILE A 59 -1.18 14.61 -6.87
C ILE A 59 -2.41 14.70 -7.77
N GLY A 60 -3.59 14.40 -7.22
CA GLY A 60 -4.87 14.46 -7.93
C GLY A 60 -5.56 15.82 -7.82
N ALA A 61 -5.48 16.45 -6.64
CA ALA A 61 -5.94 17.82 -6.44
C ALA A 61 -5.09 18.53 -5.39
N VAL A 62 -5.03 19.85 -5.50
CA VAL A 62 -4.41 20.73 -4.50
C VAL A 62 -5.48 21.73 -4.03
N ALA A 63 -5.73 21.79 -2.73
CA ALA A 63 -6.70 22.70 -2.15
C ALA A 63 -6.22 24.16 -2.30
N PRO A 64 -7.06 25.10 -2.77
CA PRO A 64 -6.71 26.51 -2.85
C PRO A 64 -6.32 27.08 -1.48
N GLY A 65 -5.25 27.88 -1.42
CA GLY A 65 -4.77 28.50 -0.17
C GLY A 65 -4.15 27.51 0.84
N SER A 66 -3.86 26.27 0.41
CA SER A 66 -3.16 25.29 1.24
C SER A 66 -1.65 25.45 1.21
N LEU A 67 -0.97 24.83 2.17
CA LEU A 67 0.50 24.74 2.22
C LEU A 67 1.10 24.18 0.93
N ALA A 68 0.45 23.18 0.32
CA ALA A 68 0.86 22.64 -0.98
C ALA A 68 0.69 23.65 -2.12
N ALA A 69 -0.40 24.42 -2.13
CA ALA A 69 -0.62 25.47 -3.13
C ALA A 69 0.41 26.60 -3.01
N GLU A 70 0.70 27.04 -1.78
CA GLU A 70 1.72 28.06 -1.49
C GLU A 70 3.11 27.62 -1.92
N ALA A 71 3.43 26.34 -1.75
CA ALA A 71 4.69 25.75 -2.21
C ALA A 71 4.78 25.59 -3.74
N GLY A 72 3.69 25.82 -4.47
CA GLY A 72 3.64 25.66 -5.93
C GLY A 72 3.55 24.20 -6.39
N LEU A 73 2.95 23.32 -5.56
CA LEU A 73 2.55 21.99 -5.99
C LEU A 73 1.33 22.06 -6.90
N GLN A 74 1.31 21.21 -7.92
CA GLN A 74 0.30 21.20 -8.96
C GLN A 74 -0.29 19.80 -9.17
N VAL A 75 -1.48 19.76 -9.74
CA VAL A 75 -2.15 18.52 -10.15
C VAL A 75 -1.33 17.82 -11.22
N GLY A 76 -1.25 16.49 -11.14
CA GLY A 76 -0.50 15.64 -12.08
C GLY A 76 0.96 15.43 -11.70
N GLN A 77 1.49 16.16 -10.72
CA GLN A 77 2.86 15.97 -10.27
C GLN A 77 3.01 14.69 -9.42
N GLU A 78 4.09 13.96 -9.65
CA GLU A 78 4.50 12.80 -8.85
C GLU A 78 5.44 13.25 -7.72
N ILE A 79 5.16 12.88 -6.47
CA ILE A 79 6.06 13.13 -5.34
C ILE A 79 7.15 12.04 -5.33
N VAL A 80 8.36 12.39 -5.74
CA VAL A 80 9.45 11.41 -5.89
C VAL A 80 10.34 11.29 -4.65
N ALA A 81 10.40 12.35 -3.83
CA ALA A 81 11.08 12.31 -2.55
C ALA A 81 10.54 13.34 -1.56
N VAL A 82 10.64 13.04 -0.27
CA VAL A 82 10.33 13.95 0.84
C VAL A 82 11.53 13.99 1.78
N ASN A 83 12.07 15.18 2.06
CA ASN A 83 13.29 15.40 2.84
C ASN A 83 14.51 14.59 2.35
N GLY A 84 14.61 14.35 1.04
CA GLY A 84 15.68 13.56 0.43
C GLY A 84 15.47 12.05 0.45
N GLU A 85 14.44 11.56 1.13
CA GLU A 85 14.06 10.14 1.13
C GLU A 85 13.14 9.84 -0.06
N SER A 86 13.52 8.85 -0.86
CA SER A 86 12.74 8.44 -2.05
C SER A 86 11.38 7.89 -1.66
N THR A 87 10.35 8.24 -2.42
CA THR A 87 8.98 7.78 -2.22
C THR A 87 8.45 7.12 -3.49
N SER A 88 8.17 5.82 -3.41
CA SER A 88 7.56 4.98 -4.44
C SER A 88 6.03 4.92 -4.34
N GLY A 89 5.45 5.32 -3.20
CA GLY A 89 4.01 5.33 -2.98
C GLY A 89 3.53 6.27 -1.88
N TRP A 90 2.21 6.44 -1.79
CA TRP A 90 1.58 7.31 -0.78
C TRP A 90 1.86 6.89 0.67
N ALA A 91 2.07 5.60 0.92
CA ALA A 91 2.40 5.11 2.25
C ALA A 91 3.75 5.66 2.75
N GLU A 92 4.74 5.74 1.86
CA GLU A 92 6.07 6.27 2.17
C GLU A 92 6.04 7.80 2.29
N VAL A 93 5.28 8.48 1.42
CA VAL A 93 5.00 9.92 1.59
C VAL A 93 4.40 10.17 2.97
N ASN A 94 3.34 9.43 3.34
CA ASN A 94 2.70 9.58 4.64
C ASN A 94 3.68 9.32 5.79
N LEU A 95 4.50 8.27 5.70
CA LEU A 95 5.50 7.96 6.71
C LEU A 95 6.50 9.11 6.90
N GLN A 96 6.97 9.73 5.82
CA GLN A 96 7.89 10.88 5.90
C GLN A 96 7.22 12.11 6.50
N LEU A 97 5.94 12.33 6.20
CA LEU A 97 5.16 13.42 6.77
C LEU A 97 4.88 13.23 8.27
N VAL A 98 4.50 12.02 8.70
CA VAL A 98 4.25 11.68 10.11
C VAL A 98 5.48 11.96 10.98
N ARG A 99 6.70 11.76 10.46
CA ARG A 99 7.94 12.06 11.17
C ARG A 99 8.16 13.54 11.46
N ARG A 100 7.41 14.43 10.80
CA ARG A 100 7.50 15.90 10.93
C ARG A 100 6.36 16.50 11.74
N LEU A 101 5.49 15.67 12.32
CA LEU A 101 4.37 16.14 13.14
C LEU A 101 4.86 16.89 14.37
N GLY A 102 4.24 18.03 14.65
CA GLY A 102 4.59 18.92 15.75
C GLY A 102 5.84 19.76 15.53
N GLU A 103 6.51 19.63 14.37
CA GLU A 103 7.69 20.43 14.05
C GLU A 103 7.32 21.74 13.34
N SER A 104 8.18 22.74 13.52
CA SER A 104 8.23 23.96 12.72
C SER A 104 9.49 23.92 11.85
N GLY A 105 9.39 24.32 10.60
CA GLY A 105 10.53 24.32 9.69
C GLY A 105 10.13 24.21 8.22
N THR A 106 11.07 23.76 7.40
CA THR A 106 10.84 23.57 5.96
C THR A 106 10.83 22.10 5.62
N LEU A 107 9.75 21.64 4.97
CA LEU A 107 9.65 20.33 4.37
C LEU A 107 10.10 20.43 2.91
N ALA A 108 11.17 19.72 2.57
CA ALA A 108 11.64 19.64 1.20
C ALA A 108 10.87 18.52 0.47
N VAL A 109 10.29 18.83 -0.68
CA VAL A 109 9.57 17.87 -1.52
C VAL A 109 10.13 17.95 -2.92
N ASN A 110 10.56 16.82 -3.47
CA ASN A 110 10.92 16.75 -4.88
C ASN A 110 9.73 16.18 -5.63
N VAL A 111 9.36 16.87 -6.71
CA VAL A 111 8.26 16.46 -7.57
C VAL A 111 8.69 16.32 -9.01
N ARG A 112 7.99 15.49 -9.77
CA ARG A 112 8.22 15.29 -11.19
C ARG A 112 6.92 15.54 -11.95
N ASP A 113 6.98 16.38 -12.98
CA ASP A 113 5.85 16.63 -13.85
C ASP A 113 5.59 15.44 -14.78
N GLU A 114 4.35 15.29 -15.23
CA GLU A 114 3.97 14.24 -16.17
C GLU A 114 4.80 14.35 -17.47
N GLY A 115 5.46 13.25 -17.85
CA GLY A 115 6.32 13.20 -19.04
C GLY A 115 7.71 13.82 -18.88
N SER A 116 8.02 14.45 -17.74
CA SER A 116 9.37 14.92 -17.41
C SER A 116 10.21 13.80 -16.80
N THR A 117 11.53 13.86 -17.01
CA THR A 117 12.50 13.04 -16.27
C THR A 117 13.27 13.84 -15.22
N ALA A 118 13.05 15.16 -15.17
CA ALA A 118 13.72 16.07 -14.25
C ALA A 118 12.86 16.29 -13.00
N ASP A 119 13.51 16.21 -11.84
CA ASP A 119 12.89 16.48 -10.56
C ASP A 119 12.99 17.97 -10.23
N SER A 120 11.89 18.53 -9.75
CA SER A 120 11.77 19.92 -9.34
C SER A 120 11.64 20.00 -7.82
N PRO A 121 12.53 20.72 -7.12
CA PRO A 121 12.40 20.90 -5.68
C PRO A 121 11.25 21.87 -5.36
N ARG A 122 10.58 21.62 -4.24
CA ARG A 122 9.52 22.41 -3.63
C ARG A 122 9.76 22.48 -2.14
N GLN A 123 9.37 23.59 -1.52
CA GLN A 123 9.56 23.81 -0.10
C GLN A 123 8.22 24.20 0.52
N ILE A 124 7.79 23.43 1.51
CA ILE A 124 6.60 23.71 2.29
C ILE A 124 7.03 24.22 3.66
N VAL A 125 6.49 25.35 4.08
CA VAL A 125 6.75 25.92 5.42
C VAL A 125 5.76 25.32 6.41
N LEU A 126 6.27 24.72 7.49
CA LEU A 126 5.50 24.14 8.58
C LEU A 126 5.65 25.00 9.83
N ASN A 127 4.55 25.23 10.54
CA ASN A 127 4.52 25.98 11.80
C ASN A 127 3.67 25.22 12.83
N ASP A 128 4.32 24.63 13.85
CA ASP A 128 3.71 23.76 14.87
C ASP A 128 2.72 22.76 14.25
N TRP A 129 3.11 22.19 13.11
CA TRP A 129 2.17 21.57 12.20
C TRP A 129 1.58 20.28 12.78
N LEU A 130 0.24 20.21 12.86
CA LEU A 130 -0.52 19.09 13.44
C LEU A 130 -0.11 18.69 14.87
N LYS A 131 0.44 19.63 15.65
CA LYS A 131 0.82 19.39 17.03
C LYS A 131 -0.39 19.06 17.90
N GLY A 132 -0.36 17.87 18.53
CA GLY A 132 -1.43 17.44 19.44
C GLY A 132 -2.72 17.00 18.75
N ALA A 133 -2.70 16.71 17.45
CA ALA A 133 -3.82 16.09 16.76
C ALA A 133 -3.98 14.62 17.20
N ASP A 134 -5.20 14.21 17.53
CA ASP A 134 -5.51 12.84 17.98
C ASP A 134 -5.44 11.81 16.83
N ASP A 135 -5.94 12.18 15.64
CA ASP A 135 -5.89 11.37 14.41
C ASP A 135 -5.44 12.27 13.23
N PRO A 136 -4.12 12.53 13.11
CA PRO A 136 -3.61 13.42 12.07
C PRO A 136 -3.73 12.78 10.68
N ASP A 137 -4.23 13.56 9.71
CA ASP A 137 -4.08 13.28 8.27
C ASP A 137 -3.05 14.26 7.66
N PRO A 138 -1.77 13.88 7.60
CA PRO A 138 -0.71 14.76 7.13
C PRO A 138 -0.90 15.14 5.66
N ILE A 139 -1.33 14.22 4.81
CA ILE A 139 -1.51 14.47 3.37
C ILE A 139 -2.63 15.48 3.15
N ALA A 140 -3.80 15.26 3.76
CA ALA A 140 -4.93 16.16 3.62
C ALA A 140 -4.64 17.53 4.26
N SER A 141 -3.91 17.59 5.38
CA SER A 141 -3.58 18.85 6.04
C SER A 141 -2.61 19.74 5.24
N LEU A 142 -1.77 19.15 4.36
CA LEU A 142 -1.00 19.91 3.37
C LEU A 142 -1.88 20.46 2.25
N GLY A 143 -3.15 20.02 2.15
CA GLY A 143 -4.08 20.33 1.08
C GLY A 143 -3.90 19.45 -0.16
N ILE A 144 -3.22 18.32 -0.03
CA ILE A 144 -2.98 17.39 -1.14
C ILE A 144 -4.09 16.34 -1.13
N ARG A 145 -4.68 16.08 -2.29
CA ARG A 145 -5.54 14.90 -2.49
C ARG A 145 -4.85 13.94 -3.45
N PRO A 146 -4.61 12.68 -3.05
CA PRO A 146 -4.10 11.65 -3.93
C PRO A 146 -4.92 11.51 -5.22
N TRP A 147 -4.24 11.36 -6.35
CA TRP A 147 -4.90 10.95 -7.59
C TRP A 147 -5.52 9.58 -7.42
N ARG A 148 -6.73 9.42 -7.92
CA ARG A 148 -7.47 8.16 -7.95
C ARG A 148 -8.18 8.03 -9.29
N PRO A 149 -8.36 6.80 -9.79
CA PRO A 149 -9.12 6.58 -11.01
C PRO A 149 -10.58 7.01 -10.82
N LEU A 150 -11.15 7.69 -11.81
CA LEU A 150 -12.57 8.02 -11.86
C LEU A 150 -13.39 6.75 -12.01
N LEU A 151 -14.02 6.31 -10.91
CA LEU A 151 -14.95 5.19 -10.91
C LEU A 151 -16.36 5.73 -11.12
N ALA A 152 -17.01 5.27 -12.18
CA ALA A 152 -18.40 5.61 -12.43
C ALA A 152 -19.27 5.20 -11.23
N PRO A 153 -20.24 6.04 -10.79
CA PRO A 153 -21.05 5.78 -9.63
C PRO A 153 -22.14 4.74 -9.95
N VAL A 154 -21.74 3.49 -10.15
CA VAL A 154 -22.61 2.36 -10.46
C VAL A 154 -22.76 1.48 -9.23
N LEU A 155 -23.99 1.16 -8.86
CA LEU A 155 -24.29 0.27 -7.74
C LEU A 155 -23.83 -1.15 -8.06
N ALA A 156 -22.74 -1.59 -7.43
CA ALA A 156 -22.21 -2.94 -7.62
C ALA A 156 -22.89 -3.98 -6.72
N GLU A 157 -23.28 -3.57 -5.53
CA GLU A 157 -23.90 -4.43 -4.53
C GLU A 157 -24.93 -3.62 -3.73
N LEU A 158 -25.96 -4.32 -3.26
CA LEU A 158 -27.06 -3.73 -2.51
C LEU A 158 -27.49 -4.71 -1.41
N ASP A 159 -27.66 -4.20 -0.18
CA ASP A 159 -28.22 -5.01 0.90
C ASP A 159 -29.69 -5.34 0.57
N PRO A 160 -30.06 -6.63 0.45
CA PRO A 160 -31.42 -7.05 0.14
C PRO A 160 -32.47 -6.56 1.15
N LYS A 161 -32.07 -6.21 2.38
CA LYS A 161 -32.94 -5.70 3.45
C LYS A 161 -32.75 -4.21 3.72
N GLY A 162 -31.89 -3.55 2.97
CA GLY A 162 -31.55 -2.14 3.17
C GLY A 162 -32.62 -1.17 2.65
N PRO A 163 -32.62 0.09 3.16
CA PRO A 163 -33.55 1.13 2.71
C PRO A 163 -33.40 1.46 1.22
N ALA A 164 -32.20 1.30 0.66
CA ALA A 164 -31.94 1.53 -0.75
C ALA A 164 -32.67 0.52 -1.65
N GLN A 165 -32.73 -0.77 -1.27
CA GLN A 165 -33.54 -1.78 -1.97
C GLN A 165 -35.04 -1.50 -1.84
N ALA A 166 -35.48 -1.07 -0.65
CA ALA A 166 -36.88 -0.70 -0.41
C ALA A 166 -37.30 0.55 -1.23
N ALA A 167 -36.36 1.45 -1.51
CA ALA A 167 -36.54 2.60 -2.40
C ALA A 167 -36.53 2.22 -3.90
N GLY A 168 -36.28 0.94 -4.23
CA GLY A 168 -36.35 0.43 -5.60
C GLY A 168 -35.05 0.51 -6.40
N LEU A 169 -33.92 0.87 -5.76
CA LEU A 169 -32.61 0.83 -6.41
C LEU A 169 -32.23 -0.61 -6.80
N GLN A 170 -31.51 -0.75 -7.90
CA GLN A 170 -31.06 -2.03 -8.44
C GLN A 170 -29.55 -2.06 -8.64
N VAL A 171 -28.97 -3.25 -8.55
CA VAL A 171 -27.56 -3.46 -8.94
C VAL A 171 -27.43 -3.13 -10.44
N GLY A 172 -26.42 -2.32 -10.77
CA GLY A 172 -26.19 -1.80 -12.11
C GLY A 172 -26.75 -0.38 -12.34
N ASP A 173 -27.56 0.15 -11.41
CA ASP A 173 -28.03 1.53 -11.51
C ASP A 173 -26.86 2.51 -11.46
N ARG A 174 -26.87 3.49 -12.36
CA ARG A 174 -25.93 4.62 -12.35
C ARG A 174 -26.57 5.79 -11.61
N LEU A 175 -25.94 6.21 -10.52
CA LEU A 175 -26.37 7.36 -9.75
C LEU A 175 -25.92 8.64 -10.44
N LEU A 176 -26.88 9.47 -10.88
CA LEU A 176 -26.60 10.70 -11.61
C LEU A 176 -26.46 11.92 -10.69
N ALA A 177 -27.16 11.92 -9.55
CA ALA A 177 -27.16 13.03 -8.60
C ALA A 177 -27.57 12.56 -7.19
N LEU A 178 -27.11 13.30 -6.17
CA LEU A 178 -27.56 13.18 -4.79
C LEU A 178 -27.97 14.57 -4.28
N ASN A 179 -29.17 14.69 -3.72
CA ASN A 179 -29.70 15.96 -3.19
C ASN A 179 -29.61 17.14 -4.18
N GLY A 180 -29.87 16.87 -5.47
CA GLY A 180 -29.82 17.89 -6.53
C GLY A 180 -28.41 18.24 -7.04
N GLN A 181 -27.35 17.64 -6.48
CA GLN A 181 -25.98 17.82 -6.95
C GLN A 181 -25.55 16.65 -7.84
N VAL A 182 -25.01 16.95 -9.01
CA VAL A 182 -24.52 15.95 -9.98
C VAL A 182 -23.40 15.11 -9.36
N LEU A 183 -23.40 13.82 -9.66
CA LEU A 183 -22.38 12.85 -9.28
C LEU A 183 -21.63 12.40 -10.53
N ASP A 184 -20.37 12.78 -10.65
CA ASP A 184 -19.51 12.33 -11.76
C ASP A 184 -18.73 11.05 -11.41
N ASP A 185 -18.51 10.81 -10.12
CA ASP A 185 -17.75 9.68 -9.61
C ASP A 185 -18.31 9.13 -8.29
N TRP A 186 -17.92 7.89 -7.95
CA TRP A 186 -18.35 7.20 -6.73
C TRP A 186 -17.87 7.86 -5.44
N GLN A 187 -16.72 8.55 -5.45
CA GLN A 187 -16.19 9.17 -4.25
C GLN A 187 -17.04 10.36 -3.82
N GLN A 188 -17.56 11.15 -4.76
CA GLN A 188 -18.50 12.23 -4.45
C GLN A 188 -19.74 11.72 -3.71
N LEU A 189 -20.21 10.51 -4.05
CA LEU A 189 -21.31 9.87 -3.33
C LEU A 189 -20.90 9.55 -1.90
N VAL A 190 -19.75 8.89 -1.71
CA VAL A 190 -19.23 8.51 -0.39
C VAL A 190 -18.99 9.74 0.49
N ASP A 191 -18.35 10.78 -0.04
CA ASP A 191 -18.04 12.01 0.68
C ASP A 191 -19.33 12.70 1.14
N ARG A 192 -20.32 12.85 0.24
CA ARG A 192 -21.61 13.46 0.58
C ARG A 192 -22.42 12.63 1.57
N VAL A 193 -22.41 11.30 1.45
CA VAL A 193 -23.13 10.41 2.39
C VAL A 193 -22.50 10.47 3.78
N ARG A 194 -21.16 10.58 3.89
CA ARG A 194 -20.47 10.75 5.18
C ARG A 194 -20.80 12.07 5.87
N GLU A 195 -21.12 13.12 5.12
CA GLU A 195 -21.54 14.41 5.66
C GLU A 195 -23.00 14.43 6.13
N LEU A 196 -23.83 13.45 5.73
CA LEU A 196 -25.23 13.37 6.14
C LEU A 196 -25.36 12.64 7.49
N PRO A 197 -26.13 13.18 8.46
CA PRO A 197 -26.51 12.43 9.65
C PRO A 197 -27.41 11.25 9.25
N GLY A 198 -27.12 10.07 9.82
CA GLY A 198 -27.86 8.82 9.56
C GLY A 198 -29.26 8.76 10.13
#